data_AF-A0A2S8RAX9-F1
#
_entry.id   AF-A0A2S8RAX9-F1
#
_cell.length_a   1.000
_cell.length_b   1.000
_cell.length_c   1.000
_cell.angle_alpha   90.00
_cell.angle_beta   90.00
_cell.angle_gamma   90.00
#
_symmetry.space_group_name_H-M   'P 1'
#
loop_
_entity.id
_entity.type
_entity.pdbx_description
1 polymer ?
#
loop_
_entity_poly.entity_id
_entity_poly.type
_entity_poly.pdbx_seq_one_letter_code
_entity_poly.pdbx_strand_id
1 'polypeptide(L)'
;MRSPNYSSLSNTLIRDKMPKYIEKSGKKAIIEKVRETDMIFYLNMKLREEITEYEDERSVEKIADIVEVLYAILDYKGVSLSKFEKVRAKRANQLGKYKERLLLKEIVEEDLSDASSQ
;
A
#
# COMPACT_ATOMS: atom_id res chain seq x y z
N MET A 1 1.91 -24.89 5.59
CA MET A 1 1.52 -23.77 4.71
C MET A 1 0.30 -24.20 3.91
N ARG A 2 -0.83 -23.51 4.04
CA ARG A 2 -1.98 -23.72 3.15
C ARG A 2 -1.59 -23.16 1.78
N SER A 3 -1.72 -23.97 0.73
CA SER A 3 -1.62 -23.47 -0.65
C SER A 3 -2.73 -22.45 -0.89
N PRO A 4 -2.44 -21.27 -1.46
CA PRO A 4 -3.47 -20.29 -1.76
C PRO A 4 -4.54 -20.91 -2.68
N ASN A 5 -5.81 -20.66 -2.37
CA ASN A 5 -6.91 -21.13 -3.19
C ASN A 5 -7.14 -20.13 -4.33
N TYR A 6 -6.58 -20.41 -5.51
CA TYR A 6 -6.63 -19.51 -6.67
C TYR A 6 -7.98 -19.52 -7.42
N SER A 7 -9.00 -20.21 -6.92
CA SER A 7 -10.29 -20.38 -7.59
C SER A 7 -11.13 -19.09 -7.68
N SER A 8 -10.76 -18.01 -6.98
CA SER A 8 -11.46 -16.71 -6.99
C SER A 8 -10.65 -15.56 -7.60
N LEU A 9 -9.46 -15.81 -8.15
CA LEU A 9 -8.52 -14.77 -8.64
C LEU A 9 -8.69 -14.43 -10.12
N SER A 10 -9.92 -14.38 -10.65
CA SER A 10 -10.12 -13.86 -12.00
C SER A 10 -9.85 -12.35 -12.02
N ASN A 11 -8.86 -11.94 -12.81
CA ASN A 11 -8.46 -10.54 -13.08
C ASN A 11 -7.61 -9.84 -11.99
N THR A 12 -6.84 -10.58 -11.19
CA THR A 12 -5.86 -9.99 -10.26
C THR A 12 -4.50 -9.76 -10.92
N LEU A 13 -3.86 -8.64 -10.60
CA LEU A 13 -2.47 -8.36 -11.00
C LEU A 13 -1.51 -9.27 -10.23
N ILE A 14 -0.62 -9.96 -10.93
CA ILE A 14 0.38 -10.87 -10.34
C ILE A 14 1.81 -10.37 -10.61
N ARG A 15 2.76 -10.76 -9.75
CA ARG A 15 4.19 -10.50 -9.97
C ARG A 15 4.74 -11.37 -11.11
N ASP A 16 5.79 -10.89 -11.77
CA ASP A 16 6.38 -11.52 -12.97
C ASP A 16 6.79 -12.99 -12.81
N LYS A 17 7.16 -13.40 -11.60
CA LYS A 17 7.59 -14.78 -11.30
C LYS A 17 6.43 -15.71 -10.91
N MET A 18 5.22 -15.18 -10.70
CA MET A 18 4.05 -15.97 -10.30
C MET A 18 3.62 -17.02 -11.32
N PRO A 19 3.62 -16.76 -12.65
CA PRO A 19 3.26 -17.80 -13.61
C PRO A 19 4.14 -19.06 -13.46
N LYS A 20 5.47 -18.87 -13.36
CA LYS A 20 6.41 -19.98 -13.15
C LYS A 20 6.21 -20.68 -11.80
N TYR A 21 5.84 -19.94 -10.76
CA TYR A 21 5.54 -20.50 -9.45
C TYR A 21 4.29 -21.40 -9.49
N ILE A 22 3.23 -20.96 -10.17
CA ILE A 22 1.99 -21.72 -10.38
C ILE A 22 2.29 -22.99 -11.19
N GLU A 23 3.07 -22.89 -12.27
CA GLU A 23 3.44 -24.02 -13.13
C GLU A 23 4.23 -25.10 -12.39
N LYS A 24 5.15 -24.70 -11.50
CA LYS A 24 5.89 -25.63 -10.63
C LYS A 24 4.97 -26.44 -9.70
N SER A 25 3.76 -25.97 -9.43
CA SER A 25 2.77 -26.71 -8.64
C SER A 25 1.93 -27.70 -9.47
N GLY A 26 2.30 -27.93 -10.74
CA GLY A 26 1.56 -28.81 -11.66
C GLY A 26 0.29 -28.19 -12.23
N LYS A 27 0.07 -26.88 -12.03
CA LYS A 27 -1.08 -26.12 -12.54
C LYS A 27 -0.70 -25.36 -13.80
N LYS A 28 -1.67 -24.92 -14.61
CA LYS A 28 -1.44 -24.05 -15.77
C LYS A 28 -1.85 -22.62 -15.43
N ALA A 29 -0.96 -21.65 -15.63
CA ALA A 29 -1.29 -20.23 -15.54
C ALA A 29 -1.85 -19.73 -16.88
N ILE A 30 -3.01 -19.07 -16.86
CA ILE A 30 -3.56 -18.35 -18.01
C ILE A 30 -3.44 -16.85 -17.69
N ILE A 31 -2.67 -16.12 -18.50
CA ILE A 31 -2.28 -14.75 -18.20
C ILE A 31 -2.46 -13.85 -19.41
N GLU A 32 -2.77 -12.59 -19.15
CA GLU A 32 -2.80 -11.50 -20.13
C GLU A 32 -1.84 -10.40 -19.64
N LYS A 33 -1.17 -9.73 -20.59
CA LYS A 33 -0.41 -8.52 -20.27
C LYS A 33 -1.35 -7.32 -20.25
N VAL A 34 -1.43 -6.67 -19.09
CA VAL A 34 -2.18 -5.42 -18.91
C VAL A 34 -1.58 -4.31 -19.78
N ARG A 35 -2.42 -3.52 -20.44
CA ARG A 35 -1.98 -2.33 -21.18
C ARG A 35 -1.47 -1.28 -20.20
N GLU A 36 -0.47 -0.51 -20.61
CA GLU A 36 0.10 0.54 -19.77
C GLU A 36 -0.96 1.52 -19.24
N THR A 37 -1.91 1.94 -20.08
CA THR A 37 -3.02 2.85 -19.71
C THR A 37 -3.91 2.31 -18.61
N ASP A 38 -4.01 0.99 -18.47
CA ASP A 38 -4.89 0.32 -17.50
C ASP A 38 -4.13 -0.07 -16.24
N MET A 39 -2.79 -0.01 -16.23
CA MET A 39 -1.94 -0.54 -15.17
C MET A 39 -2.26 0.09 -13.80
N ILE A 40 -2.53 1.41 -13.76
CA ILE A 40 -2.87 2.10 -12.51
C ILE A 40 -4.18 1.61 -11.90
N PHE A 41 -5.15 1.22 -12.71
CA PHE A 41 -6.40 0.65 -12.22
C PHE A 41 -6.13 -0.66 -11.48
N TYR A 42 -5.37 -1.56 -12.10
CA TYR A 42 -5.00 -2.84 -11.51
C TYR A 42 -4.08 -2.71 -10.29
N LEU A 43 -3.13 -1.77 -10.29
CA LEU A 43 -2.29 -1.49 -9.12
C LEU A 43 -3.11 -0.99 -7.92
N ASN A 44 -4.09 -0.12 -8.15
CA ASN A 44 -4.98 0.35 -7.08
C ASN A 44 -5.89 -0.76 -6.55
N MET A 45 -6.38 -1.66 -7.42
CA MET A 45 -7.11 -2.85 -6.98
C MET A 45 -6.21 -3.75 -6.14
N LYS A 46 -4.98 -4.02 -6.60
CA LYS A 46 -4.02 -4.87 -5.88
C LYS A 46 -3.63 -4.28 -4.53
N LEU A 47 -3.48 -2.95 -4.43
CA LEU A 47 -3.22 -2.28 -3.14
C LEU A 47 -4.34 -2.52 -2.13
N ARG A 48 -5.61 -2.47 -2.57
CA ARG A 48 -6.76 -2.75 -1.69
C ARG A 48 -6.77 -4.21 -1.24
N GLU A 49 -6.52 -5.13 -2.17
CA GLU A 49 -6.40 -6.56 -1.87
C GLU A 49 -5.36 -6.84 -0.78
N GLU A 50 -4.13 -6.34 -0.94
CA GLU A 50 -3.06 -6.58 0.05
C GLU A 50 -3.33 -5.91 1.40
N ILE A 51 -4.03 -4.76 1.43
CA ILE A 51 -4.47 -4.13 2.67
C ILE A 51 -5.51 -5.01 3.38
N THR A 52 -6.52 -5.51 2.66
CA THR A 52 -7.53 -6.41 3.22
C THR A 52 -6.88 -7.69 3.75
N GLU A 53 -5.97 -8.30 3.00
CA GLU A 53 -5.25 -9.49 3.47
C GLU A 53 -4.36 -9.19 4.68
N TYR A 54 -3.75 -8.00 4.77
CA TYR A 54 -3.01 -7.58 5.97
C TYR A 54 -3.95 -7.40 7.18
N GLU A 55 -5.16 -6.87 7.01
CA GLU A 55 -6.12 -6.72 8.09
C GLU A 55 -6.53 -8.08 8.70
N ASP A 56 -6.66 -9.09 7.84
CA ASP A 56 -6.99 -10.47 8.20
C ASP A 56 -5.81 -11.24 8.79
N GLU A 57 -4.66 -11.26 8.11
CA GLU A 57 -3.51 -12.11 8.47
C GLU A 57 -2.52 -11.42 9.42
N ARG A 58 -2.40 -10.08 9.34
CA ARG A 58 -1.48 -9.24 10.13
C ARG A 58 -0.01 -9.68 10.06
N SER A 59 0.39 -10.28 8.94
CA SER A 59 1.71 -10.85 8.73
C SER A 59 2.69 -9.82 8.15
N VAL A 60 3.99 -10.03 8.39
CA VAL A 60 5.07 -9.18 7.84
C VAL A 60 5.15 -9.34 6.32
N GLU A 61 4.82 -10.52 5.81
CA GLU A 61 4.73 -10.84 4.40
C GLU A 61 3.71 -9.94 3.70
N LYS A 62 2.53 -9.71 4.30
CA LYS A 62 1.53 -8.81 3.74
C LYS A 62 1.94 -7.34 3.76
N ILE A 63 2.68 -6.92 4.79
CA ILE A 63 3.31 -5.58 4.79
C ILE A 63 4.30 -5.46 3.62
N ALA A 64 5.13 -6.48 3.37
CA ALA A 64 6.05 -6.49 2.24
C ALA A 64 5.30 -6.45 0.90
N ASP A 65 4.18 -7.16 0.79
CA ASP A 65 3.35 -7.13 -0.41
C ASP A 65 2.74 -5.75 -0.68
N ILE A 66 2.23 -5.06 0.35
CA ILE A 66 1.76 -3.67 0.25
C ILE A 66 2.90 -2.75 -0.23
N VAL A 67 4.10 -2.88 0.34
CA VAL A 67 5.25 -2.03 -0.04
C VAL A 67 5.64 -2.23 -1.49
N GLU A 68 5.64 -3.46 -2.00
CA GLU A 68 5.95 -3.75 -3.40
C GLU A 68 4.92 -3.09 -4.35
N VAL A 69 3.63 -3.12 -3.99
CA VAL A 69 2.58 -2.43 -4.78
C VAL A 69 2.78 -0.92 -4.76
N LEU A 70 3.15 -0.34 -3.62
CA LEU A 70 3.47 1.10 -3.53
C LEU A 70 4.67 1.47 -4.42
N TYR A 71 5.71 0.62 -4.48
CA TYR A 71 6.85 0.84 -5.37
C TYR A 71 6.44 0.79 -6.84
N ALA A 72 5.60 -0.16 -7.24
CA ALA A 72 5.06 -0.23 -8.60
C ALA A 72 4.19 1.00 -8.95
N ILE A 73 3.42 1.53 -8.00
CA ILE A 73 2.65 2.78 -8.18
C ILE A 73 3.58 3.98 -8.36
N LEU A 74 4.67 4.07 -7.59
CA LEU A 74 5.65 5.15 -7.74
C LEU A 74 6.34 5.09 -9.11
N ASP A 75 6.72 3.89 -9.56
CA ASP A 75 7.31 3.66 -10.87
C ASP A 75 6.36 4.07 -12.00
N TYR A 76 5.09 3.62 -11.97
CA TYR A 76 4.05 4.04 -12.90
C TYR A 76 3.87 5.56 -12.96
N LYS A 77 4.01 6.24 -11.82
CA LYS A 77 3.90 7.71 -11.72
C LYS A 77 5.17 8.45 -12.13
N GLY A 78 6.25 7.75 -12.49
CA GLY A 78 7.56 8.34 -12.78
C GLY A 78 8.20 9.00 -11.55
N VAL A 79 7.89 8.53 -10.35
CA VAL A 79 8.45 9.04 -9.09
C VAL A 79 9.55 8.11 -8.61
N SER A 80 10.79 8.58 -8.62
CA SER A 80 11.91 7.81 -8.07
C SER A 80 11.78 7.60 -6.56
N LEU A 81 12.28 6.46 -6.08
CA LEU A 81 12.33 6.16 -4.64
C LEU A 81 13.07 7.24 -3.84
N SER A 82 14.15 7.81 -4.39
CA SER A 82 14.86 8.94 -3.76
C SER A 82 13.97 10.17 -3.57
N LYS A 83 13.16 10.52 -4.59
CA LYS A 83 12.21 11.63 -4.51
C LYS A 83 11.11 11.33 -3.48
N PHE A 84 10.57 10.12 -3.48
CA PHE A 84 9.60 9.67 -2.49
C PHE A 84 10.14 9.76 -1.06
N GLU A 85 11.34 9.25 -0.81
CA GLU A 85 11.97 9.28 0.52
C GLU A 85 12.22 10.70 1.01
N LYS A 86 12.62 11.63 0.13
CA LYS A 86 12.72 13.07 0.47
C LYS A 86 11.38 13.64 0.94
N VAL A 87 10.28 13.32 0.24
CA VAL A 87 8.93 13.77 0.63
C VAL A 87 8.51 13.15 1.96
N ARG A 88 8.69 11.84 2.13
CA ARG A 88 8.37 11.12 3.37
C ARG A 88 9.14 11.66 4.57
N ALA A 89 10.46 11.86 4.42
CA ALA A 89 11.31 12.41 5.47
C ALA A 89 10.94 13.85 5.83
N LYS A 90 10.67 14.70 4.83
CA LYS A 90 10.20 16.07 5.07
C LYS A 90 8.91 16.09 5.90
N ARG A 91 7.91 15.26 5.54
CA ARG A 91 6.67 15.13 6.30
C ARG A 91 6.91 14.63 7.72
N ALA A 92 7.79 13.65 7.89
CA ALA A 92 8.14 13.12 9.22
C ALA A 92 8.85 14.15 10.11
N ASN A 93 9.63 15.06 9.54
CA ASN A 93 10.26 16.16 10.28
C ASN A 93 9.25 17.26 10.64
N GLN A 94 8.29 17.53 9.75
CA GLN A 94 7.28 18.59 9.93
C GLN A 94 6.13 18.18 10.87
N LEU A 95 5.67 16.93 10.77
CA LEU A 95 4.46 16.44 11.45
C LEU A 95 4.76 15.37 12.51
N GLY A 96 6.04 15.01 12.68
CA GLY A 96 6.43 13.86 13.49
C GLY A 96 6.11 12.52 12.82
N LYS A 97 6.18 11.47 13.64
CA LYS A 97 5.84 10.08 13.27
C LYS A 97 4.85 9.54 14.28
N TYR A 98 4.29 8.37 14.04
CA TYR A 98 3.36 7.69 14.96
C TYR A 98 4.01 7.13 16.25
N LYS A 99 5.18 7.65 16.68
CA LYS A 99 5.91 7.18 17.87
C LYS A 99 5.23 7.57 19.18
N GLU A 100 4.63 8.76 19.21
CA GLU A 100 3.95 9.31 20.39
C GLU A 100 2.55 8.72 20.63
N ARG A 101 2.03 7.88 19.70
CA ARG A 101 0.74 7.17 19.83
C ARG A 101 -0.45 8.10 20.11
N LEU A 102 -0.45 9.28 19.50
CA LEU A 102 -1.49 10.29 19.71
C LEU A 102 -2.76 9.95 18.93
N LEU A 103 -3.91 10.11 19.58
CA LEU A 103 -5.24 10.04 18.96
C LEU A 103 -5.97 11.35 19.23
N LEU A 104 -6.32 12.08 18.17
CA LEU A 104 -7.12 13.30 18.28
C LEU A 104 -8.54 12.94 18.74
N LYS A 105 -9.04 13.61 19.78
CA LYS A 105 -10.39 13.39 20.35
C LYS A 105 -11.36 14.53 20.06
N GLU A 106 -10.88 15.76 20.18
CA GLU A 106 -11.68 16.98 20.01
C GLU A 106 -10.74 18.13 19.64
N ILE A 107 -11.27 19.16 18.99
CA ILE A 107 -10.61 20.44 18.77
C ILE A 107 -11.54 21.50 19.38
N VAL A 108 -11.03 22.29 20.33
CA VAL A 108 -11.74 23.42 20.92
C VAL A 108 -11.03 24.70 20.51
N GLU A 109 -11.78 25.71 20.09
CA GLU A 109 -11.24 27.04 19.82
C GLU A 109 -11.03 27.77 21.16
N GLU A 110 -9.82 28.24 21.42
CA GLU A 110 -9.56 29.12 22.57
C GLU A 110 -9.83 30.56 22.14
N ASP A 111 -10.91 31.16 22.66
CA ASP A 111 -11.12 32.61 22.60
C ASP A 111 -10.07 33.28 23.51
N LEU A 112 -8.98 33.75 22.91
CA LEU A 112 -7.90 34.47 23.61
C LEU A 112 -8.29 35.91 24.00
N SER A 113 -9.59 36.27 24.01
CA SER A 113 -10.04 37.65 24.29
C SER A 113 -9.92 38.08 25.75
N ASP A 114 -9.77 37.13 26.68
CA ASP A 114 -9.90 37.44 28.12
C ASP A 114 -8.56 37.61 28.86
N ALA A 115 -7.41 37.49 28.19
CA ALA A 115 -6.10 37.61 28.83
C ALA A 115 -5.57 39.07 28.97
N SER A 116 -6.37 40.10 28.63
CA SER A 116 -5.94 41.51 28.64
C SER A 116 -6.57 42.38 29.76
N SER A 117 -7.24 41.79 30.74
CA SER A 117 -7.82 42.53 31.87
C SER A 117 -7.34 41.99 33.21
N GLN A 118 -6.12 42.34 33.60
CA GLN A 118 -5.71 42.54 35.01
C GLN A 118 -4.36 43.26 35.08
#